data_AF-A0A9D7LP13-F1
#
_entry.id   AF-A0A9D7LP13-F1
#
_cell.length_a   1.000
_cell.length_b   1.000
_cell.length_c   1.000
_cell.angle_alpha   90.00
_cell.angle_beta   90.00
_cell.angle_gamma   90.00
#
_symmetry.space_group_name_H-M   'P 1'
#
loop_
_entity.id
_entity.type
_entity.pdbx_description
1 polymer ?
#
loop_
_entity_poly.entity_id
_entity_poly.type
_entity_poly.pdbx_seq_one_letter_code
_entity_poly.pdbx_strand_id
1 'polypeptide(L)'
;MIFVDAVLSQQCRPQTLSAAVRSALGKPLRRAAALTQLALVGALACIPVERRHLPSALLWQSTSGPRQETLTLLDEVCNGHSEPLPYDFLATQPAVAAARIQPFLPGLQSAAYFPLDTEGEAHWSLLIALASNWLEEGRYAQVLCAHLDTWAESTTGHWLALAGAPLASSQATLQLRTMTIPGALADTPGFPEHLASWLKQASTPALVLESPRAPRLAVEFARI
;
A
#
# COMPACT_ATOMS: atom_id res chain seq x y z
N MET A 1 15.06 -14.17 -6.05
CA MET A 1 15.29 -12.79 -6.56
C MET A 1 13.93 -12.15 -6.72
N ILE A 2 13.75 -10.96 -6.18
CA ILE A 2 12.47 -10.25 -6.19
C ILE A 2 12.58 -9.02 -7.09
N PHE A 3 11.51 -8.73 -7.81
CA PHE A 3 11.42 -7.65 -8.79
C PHE A 3 10.46 -6.56 -8.31
N VAL A 4 10.80 -5.31 -8.61
CA VAL A 4 9.90 -4.16 -8.45
C VAL A 4 9.22 -3.91 -9.80
N ASP A 5 7.95 -4.29 -9.87
CA ASP A 5 7.14 -4.20 -11.10
C ASP A 5 6.48 -2.83 -11.26
N ALA A 6 6.16 -2.16 -10.16
CA ALA A 6 5.61 -0.81 -10.17
C ALA A 6 5.97 -0.04 -8.90
N VAL A 7 6.22 1.25 -9.07
CA VAL A 7 6.30 2.25 -8.00
C VAL A 7 5.30 3.35 -8.32
N LEU A 8 4.34 3.58 -7.43
CA LEU A 8 3.27 4.55 -7.64
C LEU A 8 3.11 5.43 -6.40
N SER A 9 2.96 6.73 -6.61
CA SER A 9 2.50 7.66 -5.59
C SER A 9 1.31 8.42 -6.17
N GLN A 10 0.19 8.38 -5.47
CA GLN A 10 -1.06 9.02 -5.87
C GLN A 10 -1.52 9.97 -4.78
N GLN A 11 -1.93 11.17 -5.19
CA GLN A 11 -2.52 12.15 -4.31
C GLN A 11 -3.79 12.68 -4.96
N CYS A 12 -4.87 12.73 -4.19
CA CYS A 12 -6.13 13.27 -4.65
C CYS A 12 -6.87 13.97 -3.51
N ARG A 13 -7.87 14.79 -3.86
CA ARG A 13 -8.79 15.34 -2.86
C ARG A 13 -9.78 14.25 -2.44
N PRO A 14 -10.15 14.15 -1.15
CA PRO A 14 -11.07 13.10 -0.69
C PRO A 14 -12.39 13.03 -1.48
N GLN A 15 -12.91 14.20 -1.87
CA GLN A 15 -14.14 14.36 -2.66
C GLN A 15 -14.07 13.68 -4.04
N THR A 16 -12.87 13.51 -4.60
CA THR A 16 -12.64 12.95 -5.94
C THR A 16 -12.49 11.43 -5.92
N LEU A 17 -12.26 10.83 -4.75
CA LEU A 17 -11.94 9.41 -4.63
C LEU A 17 -13.08 8.51 -5.12
N SER A 18 -14.32 8.82 -4.75
CA SER A 18 -15.49 8.06 -5.22
C SER A 18 -15.69 8.16 -6.74
N ALA A 19 -15.30 9.28 -7.37
CA ALA A 19 -15.29 9.40 -8.83
C ALA A 19 -14.20 8.54 -9.46
N ALA A 20 -13.00 8.51 -8.88
CA ALA A 20 -11.90 7.64 -9.32
C ALA A 20 -12.28 6.16 -9.26
N VAL A 21 -12.96 5.72 -8.19
CA VAL A 21 -13.50 4.35 -8.07
C VAL A 21 -14.50 4.04 -9.19
N ARG A 22 -15.45 4.96 -9.46
CA ARG A 22 -16.43 4.76 -10.54
C ARG A 22 -15.74 4.68 -11.90
N SER A 23 -14.71 5.50 -12.13
CA SER A 23 -13.91 5.44 -13.35
C SER A 23 -13.18 4.10 -13.49
N ALA A 24 -12.63 3.57 -12.41
CA ALA A 24 -11.91 2.30 -12.43
C ALA A 24 -12.82 1.07 -12.57
N LEU A 25 -14.02 1.10 -11.98
CA LEU A 25 -14.92 -0.05 -11.89
C LEU A 25 -16.14 -0.01 -12.83
N GLY A 26 -16.47 1.16 -13.38
CA GLY A 26 -17.76 1.43 -14.02
C GLY A 26 -18.95 1.51 -13.05
N LYS A 27 -18.72 1.38 -11.73
CA LYS A 27 -19.76 1.41 -10.68
C LYS A 27 -19.20 1.86 -9.33
N PRO A 28 -20.03 2.35 -8.39
CA PRO A 28 -19.56 2.70 -7.06
C PRO A 28 -19.21 1.46 -6.23
N LEU A 29 -18.17 1.58 -5.39
CA LEU A 29 -17.88 0.61 -4.33
C LEU A 29 -18.75 0.94 -3.11
N ARG A 30 -19.90 0.28 -2.99
CA ARG A 30 -20.89 0.57 -1.94
C ARG A 30 -20.34 0.22 -0.56
N ARG A 31 -20.60 1.09 0.42
CA ARG A 31 -20.27 0.89 1.86
C ARG A 31 -18.79 0.57 2.10
N ALA A 32 -17.91 1.19 1.32
CA ALA A 32 -16.46 1.11 1.53
C ALA A 32 -15.95 2.45 2.07
N ALA A 33 -15.21 2.38 3.17
CA ALA A 33 -14.43 3.50 3.70
C ALA A 33 -13.49 4.09 2.65
N ALA A 34 -13.08 5.35 2.88
CA ALA A 34 -12.18 6.05 1.97
C ALA A 34 -10.87 5.27 1.79
N LEU A 35 -10.31 4.72 2.86
CA LEU A 35 -9.07 3.94 2.80
C LEU A 35 -9.22 2.70 1.89
N THR A 36 -10.35 2.00 1.96
CA THR A 36 -10.64 0.83 1.09
C THR A 36 -10.80 1.24 -0.37
N GLN A 37 -11.45 2.39 -0.64
CA GLN A 37 -11.56 2.94 -1.99
C GLN A 37 -10.17 3.29 -2.55
N LEU A 38 -9.31 3.89 -1.72
CA LEU A 38 -7.94 4.23 -2.09
C LEU A 38 -7.10 3.00 -2.39
N ALA A 39 -7.21 1.96 -1.57
CA ALA A 39 -6.54 0.70 -1.80
C ALA A 39 -6.95 0.05 -3.11
N LEU A 40 -8.25 0.02 -3.40
CA LEU A 40 -8.74 -0.54 -4.65
C LEU A 40 -8.14 0.18 -5.87
N VAL A 41 -8.23 1.52 -5.91
CA VAL A 41 -7.78 2.29 -7.07
C VAL A 41 -6.27 2.16 -7.26
N GLY A 42 -5.50 2.23 -6.16
CA GLY A 42 -4.05 2.07 -6.22
C GLY A 42 -3.64 0.64 -6.63
N ALA A 43 -4.27 -0.39 -6.07
CA ALA A 43 -4.00 -1.78 -6.44
C ALA A 43 -4.28 -2.06 -7.93
N LEU A 44 -5.39 -1.53 -8.47
CA LEU A 44 -5.73 -1.68 -9.89
C LEU A 44 -4.78 -0.92 -10.82
N ALA A 45 -4.21 0.20 -10.35
CA ALA A 45 -3.19 0.95 -11.07
C ALA A 45 -1.80 0.27 -11.03
N CYS A 46 -1.48 -0.41 -9.93
CA CYS A 46 -0.21 -1.14 -9.78
C CYS A 46 -0.19 -2.51 -10.49
N ILE A 47 -1.33 -3.22 -10.54
CA ILE A 47 -1.40 -4.57 -11.12
C ILE A 47 -2.03 -4.53 -12.53
N PRO A 48 -1.27 -4.85 -13.59
CA PRO A 48 -1.79 -5.00 -14.94
C PRO A 48 -2.95 -6.00 -15.00
N VAL A 49 -3.90 -5.78 -15.92
CA VAL A 49 -5.14 -6.58 -16.03
C VAL A 49 -4.83 -8.07 -16.13
N GLU A 50 -3.80 -8.41 -16.90
CA GLU A 50 -3.34 -9.76 -17.20
C GLU A 50 -2.82 -10.48 -15.96
N ARG A 51 -2.44 -9.76 -14.90
CA ARG A 51 -1.90 -10.32 -13.65
C ARG A 51 -2.90 -10.33 -12.50
N ARG A 52 -4.07 -9.70 -12.64
CA ARG A 52 -5.05 -9.55 -11.55
C ARG A 52 -5.60 -10.86 -11.00
N HIS A 53 -5.47 -11.95 -11.77
CA HIS A 53 -5.90 -13.29 -11.38
C HIS A 53 -4.81 -14.09 -10.65
N LEU A 54 -3.55 -13.64 -10.68
CA LEU A 54 -2.44 -14.36 -10.06
C LEU A 54 -2.49 -14.25 -8.52
N PRO A 55 -2.02 -15.27 -7.78
CA PRO A 55 -1.95 -15.23 -6.32
C PRO A 55 -1.27 -13.96 -5.82
N SER A 56 -2.01 -13.14 -5.09
CA SER A 56 -1.60 -11.81 -4.65
C SER A 56 -1.88 -11.60 -3.17
N ALA A 57 -0.99 -10.86 -2.51
CA ALA A 57 -1.24 -10.31 -1.18
C ALA A 57 -1.14 -8.78 -1.17
N LEU A 58 -1.87 -8.15 -0.25
CA LEU A 58 -1.78 -6.72 0.05
C LEU A 58 -1.27 -6.51 1.47
N LEU A 59 -0.08 -5.96 1.59
CA LEU A 59 0.48 -5.43 2.83
C LEU A 59 0.29 -3.92 2.81
N TRP A 60 -0.41 -3.36 3.79
CA TRP A 60 -0.63 -1.92 3.82
C TRP A 60 -0.62 -1.35 5.22
N GLN A 61 -0.09 -0.14 5.32
CA GLN A 61 0.00 0.62 6.56
C GLN A 61 -0.69 1.98 6.41
N SER A 62 -1.09 2.57 7.53
CA SER A 62 -1.75 3.87 7.56
C SER A 62 -1.54 4.55 8.91
N THR A 63 -1.28 5.85 8.89
CA THR A 63 -1.24 6.68 10.11
C THR A 63 -2.64 7.21 10.45
N SER A 64 -3.43 7.57 9.44
CA SER A 64 -4.81 8.04 9.61
C SER A 64 -5.76 6.90 10.03
N GLY A 65 -5.55 5.69 9.51
CA GLY A 65 -6.42 4.55 9.76
C GLY A 65 -7.90 4.86 9.45
N PRO A 66 -8.86 4.28 10.21
CA PRO A 66 -10.28 4.59 10.06
C PRO A 66 -10.70 5.85 10.85
N ARG A 67 -9.80 6.81 11.09
CA ARG A 67 -10.06 7.96 11.97
C ARG A 67 -11.26 8.76 11.52
N GLN A 68 -11.36 9.08 10.23
CA GLN A 68 -12.46 9.91 9.73
C GLN A 68 -13.81 9.21 9.91
N GLU A 69 -13.89 7.92 9.56
CA GLU A 69 -15.08 7.11 9.77
C GLU A 69 -15.43 6.95 11.25
N THR A 70 -14.41 6.84 12.12
CA THR A 70 -14.61 6.80 13.58
C THR A 70 -15.13 8.13 14.12
N LEU A 71 -14.62 9.26 13.64
CA LEU A 71 -15.11 10.59 14.03
C LEU A 71 -16.55 10.81 13.58
N THR A 72 -16.90 10.41 12.36
CA THR A 72 -18.29 10.46 11.87
C THR A 72 -19.21 9.62 12.76
N LEU A 73 -18.81 8.40 13.10
CA LEU A 73 -19.59 7.53 13.99
C LEU A 73 -19.75 8.14 15.39
N LEU A 74 -18.68 8.72 15.96
CA LEU A 74 -18.75 9.36 17.27
C LEU A 74 -19.67 10.58 17.26
N ASP A 75 -19.65 11.37 16.19
CA ASP A 75 -20.58 12.49 16.03
C ASP A 75 -22.03 12.01 15.95
N GLU A 76 -22.30 10.93 15.22
CA GLU A 76 -23.62 10.30 15.20
C GLU A 76 -24.06 9.79 16.58
N VAL A 77 -23.16 9.21 17.38
CA VAL A 77 -23.46 8.77 18.76
C VAL A 77 -23.75 9.96 19.68
N CYS A 78 -22.94 11.01 19.59
CA CYS A 78 -23.02 12.13 20.53
C CYS A 78 -24.13 13.13 20.18
N ASN A 79 -24.33 13.41 18.89
CA ASN A 79 -25.17 14.49 18.39
C ASN A 79 -26.32 14.00 17.49
N GLY A 80 -26.33 12.71 17.11
CA GLY A 80 -27.34 12.14 16.24
C GLY A 80 -28.70 11.93 16.92
N HIS A 81 -29.72 11.79 16.09
CA HIS A 81 -31.10 11.54 16.55
C HIS A 81 -31.44 10.05 16.74
N SER A 82 -30.50 9.16 16.43
CA SER A 82 -30.69 7.70 16.47
C SER A 82 -29.39 6.97 16.78
N GLU A 83 -29.49 5.76 17.30
CA GLU A 83 -28.34 4.87 17.51
C GLU A 83 -27.70 4.49 16.16
N PRO A 84 -26.36 4.59 16.03
CA PRO A 84 -25.69 4.18 14.79
C PRO A 84 -25.77 2.67 14.61
N LEU A 85 -25.75 2.23 13.35
CA LEU A 85 -25.81 0.81 13.04
C LEU A 85 -24.46 0.14 13.36
N PRO A 86 -24.42 -0.94 14.17
CA PRO A 86 -23.17 -1.62 14.52
C PRO A 86 -22.34 -2.08 13.31
N TYR A 87 -23.00 -2.37 12.19
CA TYR A 87 -22.36 -2.82 10.96
C TYR A 87 -21.61 -1.73 10.21
N ASP A 88 -21.93 -0.46 10.43
CA ASP A 88 -21.26 0.65 9.73
C ASP A 88 -19.83 0.81 10.24
N PHE A 89 -19.60 0.62 11.55
CA PHE A 89 -18.24 0.56 12.10
C PHE A 89 -17.43 -0.61 11.53
N LEU A 90 -18.01 -1.81 11.48
CA LEU A 90 -17.30 -3.00 10.97
C LEU A 90 -16.98 -2.86 9.47
N ALA A 91 -17.87 -2.24 8.71
CA ALA A 91 -17.70 -2.05 7.26
C ALA A 91 -16.58 -1.07 6.91
N THR A 92 -16.16 -0.20 7.84
CA THR A 92 -15.13 0.80 7.64
C THR A 92 -13.74 0.36 8.12
N GLN A 93 -13.64 -0.79 8.80
CA GLN A 93 -12.36 -1.28 9.31
C GLN A 93 -11.40 -1.64 8.16
N PRO A 94 -10.12 -1.23 8.22
CA PRO A 94 -9.14 -1.63 7.21
C PRO A 94 -9.02 -3.15 7.07
N ALA A 95 -9.17 -3.91 8.16
CA ALA A 95 -9.10 -5.37 8.13
C ALA A 95 -10.09 -6.03 7.15
N VAL A 96 -11.23 -5.38 6.84
CA VAL A 96 -12.22 -5.94 5.90
C VAL A 96 -11.97 -5.55 4.43
N ALA A 97 -10.96 -4.73 4.14
CA ALA A 97 -10.69 -4.22 2.80
C ALA A 97 -10.43 -5.35 1.79
N ALA A 98 -9.74 -6.42 2.19
CA ALA A 98 -9.47 -7.57 1.33
C ALA A 98 -10.75 -8.13 0.69
N ALA A 99 -11.75 -8.41 1.53
CA ALA A 99 -13.03 -8.96 1.10
C ALA A 99 -13.80 -8.01 0.18
N ARG A 100 -13.61 -6.69 0.34
CA ARG A 100 -14.24 -5.68 -0.51
C ARG A 100 -13.56 -5.51 -1.87
N ILE A 101 -12.23 -5.70 -1.91
CA ILE A 101 -11.41 -5.50 -3.11
C ILE A 101 -11.36 -6.77 -3.98
N GLN A 102 -11.43 -7.95 -3.37
CA GLN A 102 -11.30 -9.24 -4.06
C GLN A 102 -12.18 -9.40 -5.31
N PRO A 103 -13.46 -8.94 -5.36
CA PRO A 103 -14.26 -9.04 -6.59
C PRO A 103 -13.68 -8.32 -7.82
N PHE A 104 -12.74 -7.39 -7.60
CA PHE A 104 -12.08 -6.58 -8.64
C PHE A 104 -10.61 -6.95 -8.84
N LEU A 105 -10.01 -7.61 -7.85
CA LEU A 105 -8.68 -8.17 -7.89
C LEU A 105 -8.77 -9.66 -7.48
N PRO A 106 -9.24 -10.54 -8.38
CA PRO A 106 -9.63 -11.92 -8.03
C PRO A 106 -8.47 -12.78 -7.48
N GLY A 107 -7.24 -12.43 -7.83
CA GLY A 107 -6.04 -13.06 -7.30
C GLY A 107 -5.68 -12.63 -5.87
N LEU A 108 -6.34 -11.63 -5.30
CA LEU A 108 -6.11 -11.19 -3.92
C LEU A 108 -6.59 -12.26 -2.93
N GLN A 109 -5.63 -12.94 -2.32
CA GLN A 109 -5.86 -14.03 -1.36
C GLN A 109 -5.77 -13.57 0.09
N SER A 110 -5.00 -12.50 0.35
CA SER A 110 -4.80 -11.96 1.70
C SER A 110 -4.58 -10.45 1.66
N ALA A 111 -5.06 -9.74 2.67
CA ALA A 111 -4.57 -8.41 3.00
C ALA A 111 -4.29 -8.28 4.49
N ALA A 112 -3.17 -7.67 4.85
CA ALA A 112 -2.77 -7.44 6.24
C ALA A 112 -2.54 -5.95 6.47
N TYR A 113 -3.29 -5.38 7.42
CA TYR A 113 -3.22 -3.99 7.83
C TYR A 113 -2.27 -3.76 9.00
N PHE A 114 -1.40 -2.77 8.90
CA PHE A 114 -0.44 -2.37 9.92
C PHE A 114 -0.70 -0.92 10.33
N PRO A 115 -1.38 -0.66 11.46
CA PRO A 115 -1.57 0.70 11.95
C PRO A 115 -0.23 1.33 12.34
N LEU A 116 -0.12 2.65 12.15
CA LEU A 116 1.03 3.45 12.56
C LEU A 116 0.59 4.52 13.56
N ASP A 117 1.43 4.75 14.57
CA ASP A 117 1.11 5.65 15.68
C ASP A 117 1.59 7.09 15.44
N THR A 118 2.54 7.30 14.51
CA THR A 118 3.25 8.57 14.31
C THR A 118 3.12 9.04 12.86
N GLU A 119 2.79 10.31 12.65
CA GLU A 119 2.86 10.96 11.34
C GLU A 119 4.31 11.11 10.87
N GLY A 120 4.56 10.89 9.58
CA GLY A 120 5.89 10.97 8.99
C GLY A 120 6.76 9.71 9.19
N GLU A 121 6.31 8.75 9.99
CA GLU A 121 6.93 7.42 10.08
C GLU A 121 6.27 6.44 9.11
N ALA A 122 7.07 5.53 8.56
CA ALA A 122 6.61 4.38 7.80
C ALA A 122 7.49 3.17 8.13
N HIS A 123 6.98 1.98 7.84
CA HIS A 123 7.74 0.74 8.01
C HIS A 123 7.84 -0.02 6.68
N TRP A 124 8.24 0.66 5.60
CA TRP A 124 8.48 0.05 4.28
C TRP A 124 9.45 -1.11 4.35
N SER A 125 10.53 -0.99 5.14
CA SER A 125 11.51 -2.06 5.32
C SER A 125 10.86 -3.35 5.85
N LEU A 126 9.91 -3.23 6.80
CA LEU A 126 9.12 -4.35 7.31
C LEU A 126 8.20 -4.92 6.23
N LEU A 127 7.44 -4.07 5.53
CA LEU A 127 6.52 -4.54 4.49
C LEU A 127 7.26 -5.27 3.37
N ILE A 128 8.39 -4.73 2.91
CA ILE A 128 9.21 -5.33 1.86
C ILE A 128 9.86 -6.63 2.35
N ALA A 129 10.34 -6.69 3.59
CA ALA A 129 10.90 -7.92 4.14
C ALA A 129 9.84 -9.04 4.23
N LEU A 130 8.63 -8.73 4.71
CA LEU A 130 7.51 -9.69 4.74
C LEU A 130 7.11 -10.13 3.34
N ALA A 131 6.97 -9.18 2.41
CA ALA A 131 6.66 -9.47 1.02
C ALA A 131 7.70 -10.38 0.36
N SER A 132 8.99 -10.08 0.57
CA SER A 132 10.11 -10.86 0.02
C SER A 132 10.05 -12.30 0.52
N ASN A 133 9.88 -12.50 1.83
CA ASN A 133 9.74 -13.83 2.41
C ASN A 133 8.57 -14.60 1.80
N TRP A 134 7.39 -13.98 1.66
CA TRP A 134 6.22 -14.64 1.09
C TRP A 134 6.36 -14.99 -0.39
N LEU A 135 7.05 -14.15 -1.16
CA LEU A 135 7.37 -14.40 -2.57
C LEU A 135 8.39 -15.54 -2.71
N GLU A 136 9.42 -15.57 -1.86
CA GLU A 136 10.46 -16.60 -1.87
C GLU A 136 9.92 -17.98 -1.44
N GLU A 137 8.97 -18.01 -0.51
CA GLU A 137 8.24 -19.22 -0.13
C GLU A 137 7.25 -19.69 -1.23
N GLY A 138 7.05 -18.90 -2.29
CA GLY A 138 6.15 -19.22 -3.39
C GLY A 138 4.66 -19.15 -3.03
N ARG A 139 4.30 -18.52 -1.89
CA ARG A 139 2.90 -18.38 -1.46
C ARG A 139 2.11 -17.47 -2.40
N TYR A 140 2.78 -16.43 -2.91
CA TYR A 140 2.20 -15.45 -3.82
C TYR A 140 3.09 -15.25 -5.04
N ALA A 141 2.48 -14.92 -6.17
CA ALA A 141 3.20 -14.49 -7.37
C ALA A 141 3.56 -13.00 -7.30
N GLN A 142 2.77 -12.22 -6.57
CA GLN A 142 2.96 -10.78 -6.39
C GLN A 142 2.47 -10.31 -5.01
N VAL A 143 3.11 -9.27 -4.49
CA VAL A 143 2.72 -8.62 -3.23
C VAL A 143 2.71 -7.11 -3.43
N LEU A 144 1.59 -6.48 -3.08
CA LEU A 144 1.47 -5.03 -3.01
C LEU A 144 1.86 -4.57 -1.61
N CYS A 145 2.82 -3.65 -1.51
CA CYS A 145 3.12 -2.93 -0.29
C CYS A 145 2.60 -1.49 -0.42
N ALA A 146 1.89 -0.98 0.57
CA ALA A 146 1.29 0.35 0.49
C ALA A 146 1.37 1.14 1.80
N HIS A 147 1.52 2.46 1.68
CA HIS A 147 1.22 3.43 2.75
C HIS A 147 0.06 4.28 2.28
N LEU A 148 -1.08 4.17 2.96
CA LEU A 148 -2.32 4.85 2.59
C LEU A 148 -2.78 5.78 3.69
N ASP A 149 -3.13 7.01 3.35
CA ASP A 149 -3.74 7.94 4.30
C ASP A 149 -4.89 8.72 3.70
N THR A 150 -5.90 8.95 4.54
CA THR A 150 -7.07 9.75 4.24
C THR A 150 -7.29 10.76 5.36
N TRP A 151 -7.01 12.02 5.05
CA TRP A 151 -7.27 13.18 5.90
C TRP A 151 -8.41 14.01 5.31
N ALA A 152 -8.88 15.03 6.05
CA ALA A 152 -9.98 15.89 5.62
C ALA A 152 -9.70 16.61 4.28
N GLU A 153 -8.45 17.01 4.06
CA GLU A 153 -8.05 17.81 2.89
C GLU A 153 -7.31 17.00 1.82
N SER A 154 -6.74 15.85 2.19
CA SER A 154 -5.86 15.09 1.32
C SER A 154 -6.07 13.58 1.46
N THR A 155 -5.91 12.90 0.34
CA THR A 155 -5.85 11.44 0.29
C THR A 155 -4.59 11.06 -0.47
N THR A 156 -3.73 10.28 0.16
CA THR A 156 -2.40 9.91 -0.34
C THR A 156 -2.21 8.41 -0.31
N GLY A 157 -1.69 7.84 -1.39
CA GLY A 157 -1.33 6.44 -1.46
C GLY A 157 0.04 6.27 -2.11
N HIS A 158 0.96 5.67 -1.39
CA HIS A 158 2.26 5.27 -1.91
C HIS A 158 2.31 3.76 -2.01
N TRP A 159 2.92 3.24 -3.08
CA TRP A 159 2.79 1.84 -3.47
C TRP A 159 4.09 1.28 -4.05
N LEU A 160 4.33 0.01 -3.74
CA LEU A 160 5.32 -0.85 -4.38
C LEU A 160 4.63 -2.16 -4.78
N ALA A 161 4.71 -2.53 -6.06
CA ALA A 161 4.32 -3.85 -6.52
C ALA A 161 5.57 -4.72 -6.67
N LEU A 162 5.62 -5.80 -5.88
CA LEU A 162 6.74 -6.74 -5.85
C LEU A 162 6.32 -8.07 -6.47
N ALA A 163 7.23 -8.72 -7.19
CA ALA A 163 6.98 -10.02 -7.81
C ALA A 163 8.15 -10.98 -7.68
N GLY A 164 7.85 -12.28 -7.61
CA GLY A 164 8.86 -13.34 -7.61
C GLY A 164 9.41 -13.68 -9.00
N ALA A 165 8.75 -13.18 -10.06
CA ALA A 165 9.17 -13.34 -11.44
C ALA A 165 9.07 -11.99 -12.17
N PRO A 166 10.01 -11.70 -13.11
CA PRO A 166 10.07 -10.40 -13.76
C PRO A 166 8.96 -10.23 -14.81
N LEU A 167 8.60 -8.98 -15.04
CA LEU A 167 7.87 -8.50 -16.21
C LEU A 167 8.80 -7.77 -17.16
N ALA A 168 8.33 -7.61 -18.39
CA ALA A 168 8.93 -6.68 -19.35
C ALA A 168 8.98 -5.23 -18.81
N SER A 169 8.10 -4.89 -17.85
CA SER A 169 8.05 -3.58 -17.20
C SER A 169 8.78 -3.51 -15.86
N SER A 170 9.44 -4.59 -15.40
CA SER A 170 10.16 -4.54 -14.12
C SER A 170 11.26 -3.49 -14.15
N GLN A 171 11.32 -2.67 -13.10
CA GLN A 171 12.16 -1.47 -13.06
C GLN A 171 13.44 -1.68 -12.26
N ALA A 172 13.38 -2.56 -11.26
CA ALA A 172 14.50 -2.89 -10.39
C ALA A 172 14.37 -4.31 -9.84
N THR A 173 15.49 -4.81 -9.33
CA THR A 173 15.54 -5.96 -8.43
C THR A 173 15.76 -5.47 -7.00
N LEU A 174 15.34 -6.28 -6.03
CA LEU A 174 15.62 -6.02 -4.62
C LEU A 174 16.27 -7.23 -3.94
N GLN A 175 17.09 -6.93 -2.92
CA GLN A 175 17.72 -7.91 -2.06
C GLN A 175 17.69 -7.44 -0.59
N LEU A 176 17.40 -8.36 0.32
CA LEU A 176 17.55 -8.14 1.75
C LEU A 176 19.00 -8.42 2.14
N ARG A 177 19.64 -7.47 2.82
CA ARG A 177 21.01 -7.59 3.34
C ARG A 177 21.04 -7.36 4.84
N THR A 178 21.92 -8.08 5.53
CA THR A 178 22.21 -7.84 6.96
C THR A 178 23.50 -7.03 7.10
N MET A 179 23.46 -5.74 6.77
CA MET A 179 24.62 -4.84 6.75
C MET A 179 24.16 -3.40 7.03
N THR A 180 25.00 -2.58 7.68
CA THR A 180 24.79 -1.13 7.74
C THR A 180 25.47 -0.51 6.52
N ILE A 181 24.72 0.25 5.71
CA ILE A 181 25.23 0.85 4.48
C ILE A 181 25.18 2.38 4.61
N PRO A 182 26.33 3.07 4.46
CA PRO A 182 26.35 4.54 4.46
C PRO A 182 25.44 5.11 3.37
N GLY A 183 24.62 6.12 3.71
CA GLY A 183 23.73 6.78 2.76
C GLY A 183 22.40 6.07 2.53
N ALA A 184 21.99 5.15 3.42
CA ALA A 184 20.66 4.58 3.39
C ALA A 184 19.57 5.66 3.57
N LEU A 185 18.48 5.52 2.83
CA LEU A 185 17.30 6.36 2.98
C LEU A 185 16.55 6.00 4.26
N ALA A 186 15.90 7.01 4.84
CA ALA A 186 15.01 6.84 5.97
C ALA A 186 13.69 6.17 5.55
N ASP A 187 13.16 5.34 6.44
CA ASP A 187 11.88 4.66 6.29
C ASP A 187 10.71 5.61 6.59
N THR A 188 10.37 6.42 5.59
CA THR A 188 9.34 7.47 5.66
C THR A 188 8.25 7.22 4.62
N PRO A 189 7.02 7.76 4.79
CA PRO A 189 5.94 7.54 3.85
C PRO A 189 6.30 7.87 2.39
N GLY A 190 7.11 8.91 2.19
CA GLY A 190 7.58 9.36 0.87
C GLY A 190 8.69 8.51 0.24
N PHE A 191 9.11 7.39 0.85
CA PHE A 191 10.14 6.51 0.28
C PHE A 191 9.85 6.09 -1.18
N PRO A 192 8.62 5.68 -1.57
CA PRO A 192 8.33 5.32 -2.96
C PRO A 192 8.53 6.47 -3.96
N GLU A 193 8.36 7.73 -3.55
CA GLU A 193 8.67 8.88 -4.43
C GLU A 193 10.17 9.02 -4.66
N HIS A 194 10.97 8.84 -3.62
CA HIS A 194 12.43 8.83 -3.72
C HIS A 194 12.91 7.68 -4.60
N LEU A 195 12.34 6.49 -4.43
CA LEU A 195 12.63 5.33 -5.29
C LEU A 195 12.24 5.62 -6.75
N ALA A 196 11.05 6.17 -7.00
CA ALA A 196 10.62 6.53 -8.35
C ALA A 196 11.52 7.59 -9.00
N SER A 197 12.01 8.56 -8.23
CA SER A 197 12.97 9.56 -8.69
C SER A 197 14.30 8.91 -9.05
N TRP A 198 14.84 8.05 -8.17
CA TRP A 198 16.07 7.31 -8.42
C TRP A 198 15.98 6.37 -9.63
N LEU A 199 14.84 5.70 -9.83
CA LEU A 199 14.61 4.86 -11.04
C LEU A 199 14.72 5.67 -12.34
N LYS A 200 14.39 6.98 -12.30
CA LYS A 200 14.49 7.89 -13.45
C LYS A 200 15.85 8.57 -13.58
N GLN A 201 16.58 8.75 -12.48
CA GLN A 201 17.82 9.53 -12.42
C GLN A 201 19.04 8.60 -12.31
N ALA A 202 19.95 8.65 -13.29
CA ALA A 202 21.09 7.75 -13.36
C ALA A 202 22.27 8.12 -12.43
N SER A 203 22.01 8.55 -11.20
CA SER A 203 23.04 9.09 -10.29
C SER A 203 23.82 8.03 -9.52
N THR A 204 23.17 6.94 -9.08
CA THR A 204 23.82 5.88 -8.28
C THR A 204 23.44 4.48 -8.73
N PRO A 205 24.33 3.48 -8.63
CA PRO A 205 24.05 2.11 -9.08
C PRO A 205 23.02 1.37 -8.23
N ALA A 206 22.91 1.73 -6.94
CA ALA A 206 21.98 1.13 -6.00
C ALA A 206 21.31 2.20 -5.12
N LEU A 207 20.14 1.88 -4.61
CA LEU A 207 19.43 2.62 -3.57
C LEU A 207 19.26 1.69 -2.36
N VAL A 208 19.43 2.22 -1.15
CA VAL A 208 19.31 1.41 0.06
C VAL A 208 18.30 2.05 1.01
N LEU A 209 17.44 1.23 1.58
CA LEU A 209 16.52 1.56 2.67
C LEU A 209 16.96 0.82 3.92
N GLU A 210 17.13 1.52 5.04
CA GLU A 210 17.48 0.90 6.34
C GLU A 210 16.26 0.82 7.25
N SER A 211 16.09 -0.31 7.93
CA SER A 211 15.02 -0.46 8.91
C SER A 211 15.34 0.25 10.23
N PRO A 212 14.49 1.17 10.70
CA PRO A 212 14.70 1.81 12.01
C PRO A 212 14.48 0.84 13.17
N ARG A 213 13.69 -0.23 12.97
CA ARG A 213 13.32 -1.20 14.03
C ARG A 213 14.13 -2.50 13.99
N ALA A 214 14.85 -2.77 12.90
CA ALA A 214 15.74 -3.92 12.77
C ALA A 214 17.13 -3.43 12.32
N PRO A 215 17.99 -2.98 13.26
CA PRO A 215 19.31 -2.49 12.93
C PRO A 215 20.09 -3.52 12.11
N ARG A 216 20.74 -3.07 11.02
CA ARG A 216 21.45 -3.88 10.01
C ARG A 216 20.56 -4.58 8.98
N LEU A 217 19.24 -4.60 9.10
CA LEU A 217 18.40 -5.05 7.98
C LEU A 217 18.28 -3.89 6.97
N ALA A 218 18.91 -4.08 5.82
CA ALA A 218 18.87 -3.15 4.70
C ALA A 218 18.18 -3.78 3.50
N VAL A 219 17.34 -3.01 2.82
CA VAL A 219 16.77 -3.37 1.53
C VAL A 219 17.56 -2.64 0.46
N GLU A 220 18.27 -3.38 -0.39
CA GLU A 220 19.01 -2.84 -1.52
C GLU A 220 18.21 -3.01 -2.80
N PHE A 221 18.10 -1.93 -3.56
CA PHE A 221 17.48 -1.88 -4.87
C PHE A 221 18.55 -1.67 -5.95
N ALA A 222 18.47 -2.44 -7.02
CA ALA A 222 19.34 -2.30 -8.20
C ALA A 222 18.50 -2.24 -9.48
N ARG A 223 18.78 -1.27 -10.36
CA ARG A 223 18.06 -1.11 -11.63
C ARG A 223 18.33 -2.29 -12.58
N ILE A 224 17.37 -2.54 -13.47
CA ILE A 224 17.48 -3.53 -14.55
C ILE A 224 17.89 -2.82 -15.84
#